data_AF-A0A932BN29-F1
#
_entry.id   AF-A0A932BN29-F1
#
_cell.length_a   1.000
_cell.length_b   1.000
_cell.length_c   1.000
_cell.angle_alpha   90.00
_cell.angle_beta   90.00
_cell.angle_gamma   90.00
#
_symmetry.space_group_name_H-M   'P 1'
#
loop_
_entity.id
_entity.type
_entity.pdbx_description
1 polymer ?
#
loop_
_entity_poly.entity_id
_entity_poly.type
_entity_poly.pdbx_seq_one_letter_code
_entity_poly.pdbx_strand_id
1 'polypeptide(L)'
;MQGSKKDILNRLASIEGHLKGIRKMVEDDQYCVSVLKQSYAVERALQKFESALLEGHLHGCVVDGFRDGRDQEMVAELAELFELSRK
;
A
#
# COMPACT_ATOMS: atom_id res chain seq x y z
N MET A 1 11.45 -0.22 10.79
CA MET A 1 11.27 0.34 9.42
C MET A 1 12.50 0.29 8.50
N GLN A 2 13.77 0.20 8.94
CA GLN A 2 14.91 0.47 8.03
C GLN A 2 15.10 -0.56 6.90
N GLY A 3 14.78 -1.85 7.11
CA GLY A 3 14.78 -2.86 6.04
C GLY A 3 13.62 -2.70 5.04
N SER A 4 12.43 -2.31 5.51
CA SER A 4 11.25 -2.14 4.65
C SER A 4 11.15 -0.76 3.99
N LYS A 5 11.79 0.28 4.53
CA LYS A 5 11.64 1.66 4.03
C LYS A 5 12.09 1.79 2.57
N LYS A 6 13.23 1.22 2.21
CA LYS A 6 13.74 1.26 0.83
C LYS A 6 12.78 0.53 -0.12
N ASP A 7 12.30 -0.64 0.26
CA ASP A 7 11.40 -1.44 -0.57
C ASP A 7 10.03 -0.79 -0.74
N ILE A 8 9.49 -0.19 0.32
CA ILE A 8 8.26 0.61 0.32
C ILE A 8 8.42 1.81 -0.63
N LEU A 9 9.54 2.53 -0.55
CA LEU A 9 9.81 3.65 -1.46
C LEU A 9 9.95 3.21 -2.92
N ASN A 10 10.60 2.07 -3.17
CA ASN A 10 10.71 1.51 -4.53
C ASN A 10 9.34 1.13 -5.10
N ARG A 11 8.45 0.55 -4.29
CA ARG A 11 7.07 0.22 -4.69
C ARG A 11 6.27 1.48 -5.01
N LEU A 12 6.38 2.51 -4.18
CA LEU A 12 5.74 3.81 -4.43
C LEU A 12 6.24 4.45 -5.73
N ALA A 13 7.55 4.45 -5.98
CA ALA A 13 8.12 4.98 -7.21
C ALA A 13 7.60 4.22 -8.46
N SER A 14 7.44 2.90 -8.36
CA SER A 14 6.85 2.09 -9.44
C SER A 14 5.38 2.44 -9.67
N ILE A 15 4.59 2.59 -8.61
CA ILE A 15 3.17 3.00 -8.68
C ILE A 15 3.04 4.37 -9.35
N GLU A 16 3.88 5.33 -8.95
CA GLU A 16 3.93 6.67 -9.55
C GLU A 16 4.24 6.60 -11.05
N GLY A 17 5.21 5.77 -11.45
CA GLY A 17 5.54 5.53 -12.86
C GLY A 17 4.35 4.98 -13.66
N HIS A 18 3.62 4.02 -13.11
CA HIS A 18 2.42 3.48 -13.76
C HIS A 18 1.30 4.52 -13.88
N LEU A 19 1.08 5.33 -12.84
CA LEU A 19 0.10 6.42 -12.89
C LEU A 19 0.44 7.47 -13.96
N LYS A 20 1.73 7.83 -14.09
CA LYS A 20 2.20 8.69 -15.20
C LYS A 20 1.92 8.05 -16.56
N GLY A 21 2.11 6.75 -16.68
CA GLY A 21 1.77 5.99 -17.89
C GLY A 21 0.28 6.07 -18.23
N ILE A 22 -0.60 5.84 -17.25
CA ILE A 22 -2.06 5.94 -17.42
C ILE A 22 -2.46 7.35 -17.85
N ARG A 23 -1.92 8.40 -17.21
CA ARG A 23 -2.18 9.78 -17.61
C ARG A 23 -1.88 9.98 -19.10
N LYS A 24 -0.70 9.56 -19.55
CA LYS A 24 -0.31 9.67 -20.95
C LYS A 24 -1.24 8.90 -21.87
N MET A 25 -1.67 7.70 -21.49
CA MET A 25 -2.63 6.92 -22.29
C MET A 25 -3.96 7.66 -22.47
N VAL A 26 -4.41 8.40 -21.45
CA VAL A 26 -5.64 9.22 -21.53
C VAL A 26 -5.40 10.46 -22.40
N GLU A 27 -4.26 11.14 -22.23
CA GLU A 27 -3.87 12.30 -23.06
C GLU A 27 -3.72 11.93 -24.55
N ASP A 28 -3.30 10.70 -24.83
CA ASP A 28 -3.13 10.15 -26.18
C ASP A 28 -4.42 9.50 -26.74
N ASP A 29 -5.58 9.69 -26.09
CA ASP A 29 -6.89 9.10 -26.48
C ASP A 29 -6.84 7.58 -26.72
N GLN A 30 -6.04 6.85 -25.93
CA GLN A 30 -5.91 5.40 -26.09
C GLN A 30 -7.18 4.65 -25.73
N TYR A 31 -7.32 3.46 -26.32
CA TYR A 31 -8.48 2.60 -26.14
C TYR A 31 -8.82 2.36 -24.67
N CYS A 32 -10.06 2.66 -24.28
CA CYS A 32 -10.51 2.69 -22.89
C CYS A 32 -10.24 1.40 -22.13
N VAL A 33 -10.40 0.23 -22.78
CA VAL A 33 -10.14 -1.07 -22.12
C VAL A 33 -8.67 -1.25 -21.78
N SER A 34 -7.74 -0.69 -22.57
CA SER A 34 -6.32 -0.71 -22.26
C SER A 34 -6.00 0.16 -21.06
N VAL A 35 -6.59 1.36 -20.98
CA VAL A 35 -6.47 2.25 -19.81
C VAL A 35 -7.00 1.57 -18.56
N LEU A 36 -8.18 0.95 -18.64
CA LEU A 36 -8.77 0.19 -17.52
C LEU A 36 -7.87 -0.94 -17.05
N LYS A 37 -7.28 -1.72 -17.97
CA LYS A 37 -6.32 -2.78 -17.61
C LYS A 37 -5.12 -2.24 -16.84
N GLN A 38 -4.57 -1.10 -17.25
CA GLN A 38 -3.47 -0.47 -16.53
C GLN A 38 -3.90 0.10 -15.18
N SER A 39 -5.10 0.66 -15.09
CA SER A 39 -5.69 1.11 -13.83
C SER A 39 -5.82 -0.03 -12.83
N TYR A 40 -6.33 -1.20 -13.24
CA TYR A 40 -6.36 -2.40 -12.38
C TYR A 40 -4.96 -2.87 -11.98
N ALA A 41 -3.96 -2.75 -12.87
CA ALA A 41 -2.58 -3.08 -12.51
C ALA A 41 -2.03 -2.16 -11.40
N VAL A 42 -2.39 -0.87 -11.42
CA VAL A 42 -2.04 0.09 -10.35
C VAL A 42 -2.74 -0.26 -9.04
N GLU A 43 -4.04 -0.58 -9.08
CA GLU A 43 -4.79 -1.02 -7.90
C GLU A 43 -4.13 -2.24 -7.22
N ARG A 44 -3.73 -3.24 -8.02
CA ARG A 44 -3.01 -4.42 -7.49
C ARG A 44 -1.62 -4.06 -6.95
N ALA A 45 -0.94 -3.08 -7.52
CA ALA A 45 0.34 -2.61 -7.01
C ALA A 45 0.17 -1.89 -5.65
N LEU A 46 -0.88 -1.09 -5.49
CA LEU A 46 -1.25 -0.44 -4.23
C LEU A 46 -1.55 -1.48 -3.13
N GLN A 47 -2.39 -2.48 -3.41
CA GLN A 47 -2.69 -3.57 -2.47
C GLN A 47 -1.42 -4.30 -1.99
N LYS A 48 -0.46 -4.54 -2.90
CA LYS A 48 0.83 -5.16 -2.55
C LYS A 48 1.72 -4.24 -1.71
N PHE A 49 1.66 -2.93 -1.95
CA PHE A 49 2.37 -1.94 -1.13
C PHE A 49 1.79 -1.88 0.29
N GLU A 50 0.47 -1.81 0.42
CA GLU A 50 -0.24 -1.80 1.71
C GLU A 50 0.06 -3.06 2.52
N SER A 51 0.01 -4.23 1.88
CA SER A 51 0.33 -5.51 2.53
C SER A 51 1.77 -5.51 3.10
N ALA A 52 2.75 -5.03 2.32
CA ALA A 52 4.14 -4.96 2.76
C ALA A 52 4.36 -3.93 3.88
N LEU A 53 3.62 -2.82 3.85
CA LEU A 53 3.66 -1.81 4.91
C LEU A 53 3.08 -2.36 6.22
N LEU A 54 1.93 -3.02 6.15
CA LEU A 54 1.27 -3.66 7.30
C LEU A 54 2.15 -4.75 7.90
N GLU A 55 2.75 -5.64 7.10
CA GLU A 55 3.68 -6.66 7.58
C GLU A 55 4.84 -6.04 8.37
N GLY A 56 5.40 -4.92 7.87
CA GLY A 56 6.46 -4.20 8.56
C GLY A 56 6.00 -3.55 9.87
N HIS A 57 4.75 -3.08 9.94
CA HIS A 57 4.16 -2.52 11.15
C HIS A 57 3.91 -3.61 12.21
N LEU A 58 3.36 -4.75 11.81
CA LEU A 58 3.11 -5.90 12.68
C LEU A 58 4.39 -6.43 13.33
N HIS A 59 5.48 -6.59 12.56
CA HIS A 59 6.75 -7.10 13.09
C HIS A 59 7.57 -6.08 13.89
N GLY A 60 7.23 -4.79 13.82
CA GLY A 60 7.96 -3.71 14.49
C GLY A 60 7.11 -3.05 15.57
N CYS A 61 6.33 -2.05 15.18
CA CYS A 61 5.57 -1.19 16.09
C CYS A 61 4.65 -1.99 17.01
N VAL A 62 3.94 -2.98 16.47
CA VAL A 62 2.99 -3.79 17.25
C VAL A 62 3.70 -4.69 18.26
N VAL A 63 4.76 -5.39 17.82
CA VAL A 63 5.58 -6.23 18.72
C VAL A 63 6.21 -5.40 19.84
N ASP A 64 6.73 -4.21 19.52
CA ASP A 64 7.31 -3.30 20.51
C ASP A 64 6.23 -2.71 21.43
N GLY A 65 5.04 -2.39 20.90
CA GLY A 65 3.88 -1.96 21.66
C GLY A 65 3.44 -2.98 22.71
N PHE A 66 3.38 -4.27 22.34
CA PHE A 66 3.09 -5.34 23.28
C PHE A 66 4.18 -5.49 24.36
N ARG A 67 5.46 -5.35 23.99
CA ARG A 67 6.57 -5.39 24.97
C ARG A 67 6.50 -4.25 25.98
N ASP A 68 6.00 -3.10 25.56
CA ASP A 68 5.88 -1.90 26.39
C ASP A 68 4.53 -1.81 27.15
N GLY A 69 3.68 -2.85 27.07
CA GLY A 69 2.38 -2.88 27.77
C GLY A 69 1.30 -1.98 27.15
N ARG A 70 1.43 -1.64 25.86
CA ARG A 70 0.45 -0.86 25.09
C ARG A 70 -0.53 -1.76 24.31
N ASP A 71 -0.88 -2.92 24.85
CA ASP A 71 -1.65 -3.96 24.16
C ASP A 71 -2.99 -3.45 23.61
N GLN A 72 -3.74 -2.70 24.44
CA GLN A 72 -5.05 -2.17 24.05
C GLN A 72 -4.97 -1.16 22.91
N GLU A 73 -3.92 -0.32 22.90
CA GLU A 73 -3.68 0.66 21.84
C GLU A 73 -3.37 -0.04 20.52
N MET A 74 -2.47 -1.03 20.55
CA MET A 74 -2.10 -1.77 19.33
C MET A 74 -3.28 -2.56 18.75
N VAL A 75 -4.10 -3.18 19.60
CA VAL A 75 -5.30 -3.91 19.15
C VAL A 75 -6.35 -2.97 18.57
N ALA A 76 -6.55 -1.78 19.17
CA ALA A 76 -7.50 -0.80 18.66
C ALA A 76 -7.08 -0.26 17.29
N GLU A 77 -5.79 0.08 17.11
CA GLU A 77 -5.24 0.53 15.82
C GLU A 77 -5.43 -0.53 14.73
N LEU A 78 -5.12 -1.80 15.02
CA LEU A 78 -5.28 -2.89 14.05
C LEU A 78 -6.75 -3.14 13.70
N ALA A 79 -7.67 -3.01 14.66
CA ALA A 79 -9.10 -3.13 14.41
C ALA A 79 -9.62 -2.02 13.49
N GLU A 80 -9.17 -0.78 13.69
CA GLU A 80 -9.49 0.35 12.82
C GLU A 80 -9.00 0.14 11.38
N LEU A 81 -7.74 -0.30 11.23
CA LEU A 81 -7.17 -0.62 9.91
C LEU A 81 -7.94 -1.74 9.20
N PHE A 82 -8.36 -2.77 9.94
CA PHE A 82 -9.13 -3.89 9.37
C PHE A 82 -10.48 -3.44 8.81
N GLU A 83 -11.21 -2.57 9.52
CA GLU A 83 -12.48 -2.02 9.04
C GLU A 83 -12.33 -1.14 7.79
N LEU A 84 -11.21 -0.43 7.64
CA LEU A 84 -10.91 0.33 6.41
C LEU A 84 -10.68 -0.59 5.22
N SER A 85 -9.97 -1.70 5.39
CA SER A 85 -9.65 -2.65 4.31
C SER A 85 -10.86 -3.41 3.74
N ARG A 86 -12.00 -3.39 4.45
CA ARG A 86 -13.24 -4.08 4.06
C ARG A 86 -14.21 -3.21 3.26
N LYS A 87 -13.92 -1.92 3.10
CA LYS A 87 -14.68 -0.98 2.26
C LYS A 87 -14.08 -0.88 0.87
#